data_AF-A0AAN8FXH5-F1
#
_entry.id   AF-A0AAN8FXH5-F1
#
_cell.length_a   1.000
_cell.length_b   1.000
_cell.length_c   1.000
_cell.angle_alpha   90.00
_cell.angle_beta   90.00
_cell.angle_gamma   90.00
#
_symmetry.space_group_name_H-M   'P 1'
#
loop_
_entity.id
_entity.type
_entity.pdbx_description
1 polymer ?
#
loop_
_entity_poly.entity_id
_entity_poly.type
_entity_poly.pdbx_seq_one_letter_code
_entity_poly.pdbx_strand_id
1 'polypeptide(L)'
;LVGNSTVTCSFSDVVCSVAAEQGSNAFLSTTAIRHVIGLHQSVYMCVLSSAWVFPLSSLWNDNPFFCLPWIASCMACLFLQVAFSYVSGVFIFEALSAFSVVTLVVWSSLIMVVNELVKLRSIRTFAREQRRTKLGFDTKLGMNSPY
;
A
#
# COMPACT_ATOMS: atom_id res chain seq x y z
N LEU A 1 35.71 52.03 20.23
CA LEU A 1 34.37 51.99 19.61
C LEU A 1 34.03 50.54 19.35
N VAL A 2 33.31 49.91 20.29
CA VAL A 2 32.91 48.51 20.25
C VAL A 2 31.76 48.40 19.25
N GLY A 3 32.02 47.82 18.08
CA GLY A 3 31.01 47.54 17.07
C GLY A 3 30.16 46.34 17.50
N ASN A 4 28.91 46.61 17.85
CA ASN A 4 27.90 45.62 18.20
C ASN A 4 27.52 44.82 16.94
N SER A 5 28.19 43.69 16.69
CA SER A 5 27.80 42.76 15.64
C SER A 5 26.77 41.77 16.19
N THR A 6 25.49 42.13 16.12
CA THR A 6 24.40 41.17 16.27
C THR A 6 24.46 40.21 15.09
N VAL A 7 25.01 39.02 15.33
CA VAL A 7 24.99 37.92 14.37
C VAL A 7 23.55 37.40 14.31
N THR A 8 22.74 37.99 13.43
CA THR A 8 21.45 37.41 13.04
C THR A 8 21.74 36.28 12.06
N CYS A 9 22.08 35.09 12.57
CA CYS A 9 22.00 33.88 11.77
C CYS A 9 20.52 33.61 11.49
N SER A 10 20.12 33.65 10.22
CA SER A 10 18.81 33.12 9.83
C SER A 10 18.80 31.63 10.13
N PHE A 11 17.66 31.10 10.58
CA PHE A 11 17.48 29.66 10.78
C PHE A 11 17.80 28.86 9.50
N SER A 12 17.60 29.48 8.33
CA SER A 12 18.00 28.91 7.03
C SER A 12 19.50 28.68 6.91
N ASP A 13 20.35 29.55 7.46
CA ASP A 13 21.81 29.43 7.35
C ASP A 13 22.35 28.34 8.29
N VAL A 14 21.73 28.17 9.45
CA VAL A 14 22.04 27.05 10.37
C VAL A 14 21.61 25.72 9.75
N VAL A 15 20.44 25.67 9.11
CA VAL A 15 19.97 24.48 8.39
C VAL A 15 20.89 24.16 7.20
N CYS A 16 21.36 25.18 6.48
CA CYS A 16 22.32 25.00 5.38
C CYS A 16 23.71 24.56 5.85
N SER A 17 24.22 25.05 7.00
CA SER A 17 25.54 24.62 7.50
C SER A 17 25.53 23.21 8.08
N VAL A 18 24.44 22.82 8.76
CA VAL A 18 24.23 21.44 9.22
C VAL A 18 24.06 20.50 8.02
N ALA A 19 23.38 20.95 6.95
CA ALA A 19 23.28 20.18 5.71
C ALA A 19 24.63 20.04 4.98
N ALA A 20 25.51 21.04 5.09
CA ALA A 20 26.83 21.05 4.45
C ALA A 20 27.86 20.15 5.16
N GLU A 21 27.82 20.05 6.50
CA GLU A 21 28.71 19.15 7.25
C GLU A 21 28.32 17.66 7.13
N GLN A 22 27.09 17.35 6.74
CA GLN A 22 26.66 15.97 6.45
C GLN A 22 27.13 15.46 5.08
N GLY A 23 28.03 16.19 4.40
CA GLY A 23 28.42 15.99 3.01
C GLY A 23 29.50 14.93 2.74
N SER A 24 29.79 13.97 3.63
CA SER A 24 30.89 13.03 3.39
C SER A 24 30.70 11.65 4.01
N ASN A 25 29.82 10.84 3.41
CA ASN A 25 29.67 9.38 3.58
C ASN A 25 28.50 8.94 4.49
N ALA A 26 27.55 8.20 3.90
CA ALA A 26 26.54 7.34 4.55
C ALA A 26 25.14 7.90 4.93
N PHE A 27 24.66 9.00 4.33
CA PHE A 27 23.22 9.32 4.39
C PHE A 27 22.61 9.24 3.00
N LEU A 28 21.90 8.14 2.72
CA LEU A 28 20.96 8.08 1.61
C LEU A 28 20.06 9.34 1.70
N SER A 29 19.99 10.17 0.66
CA SER A 29 19.28 11.44 0.71
C SER A 29 17.86 11.24 1.26
N THR A 30 17.47 12.00 2.28
CA THR A 30 16.17 11.87 2.97
C THR A 30 14.99 11.89 2.00
N THR A 31 15.16 12.54 0.85
CA THR A 31 14.20 12.56 -0.26
C THR A 31 14.09 11.18 -0.92
N ALA A 32 15.20 10.54 -1.27
CA ALA A 32 15.22 9.22 -1.88
C ALA A 32 14.51 8.16 -1.02
N ILE A 33 14.75 8.18 0.30
CA ILE A 33 14.08 7.29 1.25
C ILE A 33 12.56 7.47 1.20
N ARG A 34 12.06 8.72 1.17
CA ARG A 34 10.62 9.01 1.10
C ARG A 34 9.99 8.48 -0.18
N HIS A 35 10.66 8.61 -1.32
CA HIS A 35 10.16 8.08 -2.61
C HIS A 35 10.14 6.55 -2.63
N VAL A 36 11.16 5.90 -2.06
CA VAL A 36 11.21 4.44 -1.92
C VAL A 36 10.08 3.95 -1.00
N ILE A 37 9.89 4.56 0.18
CA ILE A 37 8.80 4.21 1.09
C ILE A 37 7.44 4.42 0.42
N GLY A 38 7.27 5.53 -0.31
CA GLY A 38 6.04 5.81 -1.06
C GLY A 38 5.73 4.73 -2.11
N LEU A 39 6.75 4.20 -2.79
CA LEU A 39 6.62 3.06 -3.70
C LEU A 39 6.17 1.78 -2.98
N HIS A 40 6.76 1.48 -1.82
CA HIS A 40 6.36 0.29 -1.04
C HIS A 40 4.90 0.42 -0.60
N GLN A 41 4.52 1.60 -0.12
CA GLN A 41 3.16 1.89 0.33
C GLN A 41 2.15 1.75 -0.81
N SER A 42 2.45 2.25 -2.01
CA SER A 42 1.54 2.14 -3.15
C SER A 42 1.35 0.69 -3.58
N VAL A 43 2.41 -0.12 -3.57
CA VAL A 43 2.33 -1.57 -3.83
C VAL A 43 1.47 -2.27 -2.78
N TYR A 44 1.70 -2.02 -1.49
CA TYR A 44 0.92 -2.65 -0.42
C TYR A 44 -0.57 -2.29 -0.51
N MET A 45 -0.89 -1.06 -0.87
CA MET A 45 -2.27 -0.63 -1.10
C MET A 45 -2.91 -1.34 -2.31
N CYS A 46 -2.16 -1.58 -3.39
CA CYS A 46 -2.64 -2.38 -4.52
C CYS A 46 -2.89 -3.84 -4.12
N VAL A 47 -2.00 -4.44 -3.32
CA VAL A 47 -2.20 -5.81 -2.81
C VAL A 47 -3.41 -5.88 -1.88
N LEU A 48 -3.60 -4.89 -0.99
CA LEU A 48 -4.78 -4.83 -0.12
C LEU A 48 -6.08 -4.67 -0.92
N SER A 49 -6.08 -3.82 -1.95
CA SER A 49 -7.27 -3.56 -2.77
C SER A 49 -7.71 -4.79 -3.57
N SER A 50 -6.78 -5.69 -3.92
CA SER A 50 -7.09 -6.93 -4.65
C SER A 50 -8.19 -7.79 -3.99
N ALA A 51 -8.26 -7.80 -2.65
CA ALA A 51 -9.30 -8.57 -1.95
C ALA A 51 -10.72 -8.02 -2.16
N TRP A 52 -10.85 -6.73 -2.46
CA TRP A 52 -12.12 -6.04 -2.64
C TRP A 52 -12.66 -6.10 -4.07
N VAL A 53 -11.86 -6.55 -5.03
CA VAL A 53 -12.30 -6.72 -6.44
C VAL A 53 -13.43 -7.73 -6.54
N PHE A 54 -13.27 -8.87 -5.87
CA PHE A 54 -14.28 -9.93 -5.81
C PHE A 54 -14.57 -10.28 -4.35
N PRO A 55 -15.43 -9.55 -3.62
CA PRO A 55 -15.58 -9.69 -2.18
C PRO A 55 -16.14 -11.06 -1.74
N LEU A 56 -16.87 -11.75 -2.62
CA LEU A 56 -17.55 -13.02 -2.33
C LEU A 56 -16.84 -14.26 -2.89
N SER A 57 -15.82 -14.07 -3.74
CA SER A 57 -15.03 -15.15 -4.33
C SER A 57 -13.62 -15.15 -3.77
N SER A 58 -13.07 -16.33 -3.48
CA SER A 58 -11.65 -16.48 -3.14
C SER A 58 -10.77 -16.10 -4.34
N LEU A 59 -9.59 -15.53 -4.06
CA LEU A 59 -8.59 -15.21 -5.09
C LEU A 59 -8.16 -16.44 -5.91
N TRP A 60 -8.33 -17.64 -5.35
CA TRP A 60 -8.00 -18.90 -6.01
C TRP A 60 -9.02 -19.34 -7.06
N ASN A 61 -10.26 -18.87 -6.95
CA ASN A 61 -11.32 -19.21 -7.90
C ASN A 61 -11.42 -18.16 -9.01
N ASP A 62 -11.39 -16.89 -8.63
CA ASP A 62 -11.50 -15.76 -9.54
C ASP A 62 -10.26 -14.87 -9.41
N ASN A 63 -9.41 -14.89 -10.44
CA ASN A 63 -8.18 -14.10 -10.46
C ASN A 63 -8.51 -12.60 -10.68
N PRO A 64 -8.03 -11.69 -9.80
CA PRO A 64 -8.25 -10.25 -9.94
C PRO A 64 -7.61 -9.68 -11.20
N PHE A 65 -6.64 -10.39 -11.79
CA PHE A 65 -5.99 -10.02 -13.05
C PHE A 65 -6.91 -10.09 -14.29
N PHE A 66 -8.12 -10.65 -14.18
CA PHE A 66 -9.10 -10.54 -15.27
C PHE A 66 -9.97 -9.27 -15.16
N CYS A 67 -9.86 -8.51 -14.06
CA CYS A 67 -10.56 -7.25 -13.88
C CYS A 67 -9.74 -6.09 -14.49
N LEU A 68 -10.02 -5.77 -15.76
CA LEU A 68 -9.35 -4.68 -16.47
C LEU A 68 -9.39 -3.32 -15.73
N PRO A 69 -10.52 -2.89 -15.13
CA PRO A 69 -10.57 -1.63 -14.39
C PRO A 69 -9.61 -1.61 -13.18
N TRP A 70 -9.53 -2.72 -12.43
CA TRP A 70 -8.65 -2.81 -11.27
C TRP A 70 -7.17 -2.79 -11.67
N ILE A 71 -6.80 -3.51 -12.74
CA ILE A 71 -5.44 -3.45 -13.29
C ILE A 71 -5.13 -2.03 -13.74
N ALA A 72 -6.03 -1.37 -14.46
CA ALA A 72 -5.84 0.01 -14.90
C ALA A 72 -5.62 0.97 -13.73
N SER A 73 -6.37 0.82 -12.63
CA SER A 73 -6.16 1.59 -11.41
C SER A 73 -4.80 1.32 -10.77
N CYS A 74 -4.38 0.05 -10.64
CA CYS A 74 -3.07 -0.28 -10.08
C CYS A 74 -1.93 0.28 -10.94
N MET A 75 -2.03 0.14 -12.27
CA MET A 75 -1.08 0.70 -13.22
C MET A 75 -1.01 2.21 -13.12
N ALA A 76 -2.15 2.90 -13.02
CA ALA A 76 -2.19 4.35 -12.85
C ALA A 76 -1.54 4.80 -11.52
N CYS A 77 -1.81 4.11 -10.41
CA CYS A 77 -1.21 4.42 -9.11
C CYS A 77 0.31 4.25 -9.13
N LEU A 78 0.81 3.15 -9.68
CA LEU A 78 2.25 2.89 -9.79
C LEU A 78 2.93 3.87 -10.74
N PHE A 79 2.31 4.12 -11.91
CA PHE A 79 2.82 5.08 -12.87
C PHE A 79 2.92 6.49 -12.27
N LEU A 80 1.89 6.94 -11.57
CA LEU A 80 1.88 8.24 -10.92
C LEU A 80 2.98 8.34 -9.85
N GLN A 81 3.20 7.30 -9.06
CA GLN A 81 4.27 7.26 -8.06
C GLN A 81 5.67 7.34 -8.70
N VAL A 82 5.89 6.64 -9.81
CA VAL A 82 7.15 6.69 -10.56
C VAL A 82 7.34 8.06 -11.21
N ALA A 83 6.30 8.59 -11.86
CA ALA A 83 6.33 9.91 -12.49
C ALA A 83 6.62 11.02 -11.45
N PHE A 84 5.97 10.97 -10.28
CA PHE A 84 6.22 11.91 -9.19
C PHE A 84 7.67 11.88 -8.70
N SER A 85 8.26 10.69 -8.63
CA SER A 85 9.65 10.53 -8.22
C SER A 85 10.63 11.02 -9.28
N TYR A 86 10.32 10.80 -10.56
CA TYR A 86 11.10 11.32 -11.68
C TYR A 86 11.07 12.86 -11.75
N VAL A 87 9.89 13.47 -11.60
CA VAL A 87 9.74 14.94 -11.54
C VAL A 87 10.51 15.54 -10.36
N SER A 88 10.62 14.80 -9.26
CA SER A 88 11.39 15.21 -8.07
C SER A 88 12.90 15.03 -8.24
N GLY A 89 13.38 14.53 -9.38
CA GLY A 89 14.80 14.31 -9.66
C GLY A 89 15.40 13.08 -8.97
N VAL A 90 14.57 12.18 -8.45
CA VAL A 90 15.01 10.98 -7.74
C VAL A 90 14.87 9.75 -8.64
N PHE A 91 15.99 9.18 -9.04
CA PHE A 91 16.04 7.91 -9.76
C PHE A 91 15.81 6.75 -8.79
N ILE A 92 14.56 6.26 -8.74
CA ILE A 92 14.17 5.13 -7.86
C ILE A 92 15.06 3.91 -8.08
N PHE A 93 15.48 3.64 -9.33
CA PHE A 93 16.29 2.47 -9.68
C PHE A 93 17.66 2.43 -8.98
N GLU A 94 18.27 3.60 -8.74
CA GLU A 94 19.55 3.67 -8.01
C GLU A 94 19.34 3.64 -6.49
N ALA A 95 18.19 4.13 -6.02
CA ALA A 95 17.82 4.10 -4.61
C ALA A 95 17.28 2.73 -4.14
N LEU A 96 16.92 1.84 -5.06
CA LEU A 96 16.34 0.53 -4.75
C LEU A 96 17.44 -0.48 -4.42
N SER A 97 17.76 -0.60 -3.13
CA SER A 97 18.62 -1.69 -2.64
C SER A 97 17.92 -3.04 -2.75
N ALA A 98 18.69 -4.11 -2.98
CA ALA A 98 18.19 -5.49 -2.98
C ALA A 98 17.43 -5.83 -1.69
N PHE A 99 17.87 -5.30 -0.54
CA PHE A 99 17.18 -5.44 0.73
C PHE A 99 15.76 -4.85 0.72
N SER A 100 15.59 -3.71 0.04
CA SER A 100 14.29 -3.06 -0.11
C SER A 100 13.34 -3.92 -0.94
N VAL A 101 13.83 -4.48 -2.05
CA VAL A 101 13.03 -5.36 -2.92
C VAL A 101 12.61 -6.63 -2.19
N VAL A 102 13.53 -7.26 -1.46
CA VAL A 102 13.21 -8.45 -0.64
C VAL A 102 12.16 -8.12 0.40
N THR A 103 12.31 -7.00 1.10
CA THR A 103 11.32 -6.54 2.10
C THR A 103 9.95 -6.32 1.47
N LEU A 104 9.89 -5.68 0.30
CA LEU A 104 8.67 -5.44 -0.46
C LEU A 104 7.97 -6.75 -0.81
N VAL A 105 8.70 -7.73 -1.33
CA VAL A 105 8.14 -9.04 -1.73
C VAL A 105 7.63 -9.79 -0.51
N VAL A 106 8.45 -9.93 0.53
CA VAL A 106 8.08 -10.66 1.76
C VAL A 106 6.84 -10.04 2.40
N TRP A 107 6.81 -8.71 2.54
CA TRP A 107 5.70 -8.03 3.17
C TRP A 107 4.43 -8.06 2.31
N SER A 108 4.56 -7.91 1.00
CA SER A 108 3.44 -8.06 0.06
C SER A 108 2.82 -9.46 0.12
N SER A 109 3.66 -10.51 0.17
CA SER A 109 3.19 -11.88 0.33
C SER A 109 2.49 -12.09 1.67
N LEU A 110 3.04 -11.54 2.76
CA LEU A 110 2.43 -11.64 4.09
C LEU A 110 1.06 -10.96 4.12
N ILE A 111 0.96 -9.74 3.57
CA ILE A 111 -0.31 -9.01 3.43
C ILE A 111 -1.30 -9.83 2.62
N MET A 112 -0.89 -10.39 1.48
CA MET A 112 -1.75 -11.20 0.63
C MET A 112 -2.32 -12.41 1.37
N VAL A 113 -1.47 -13.14 2.11
CA VAL A 113 -1.89 -14.30 2.91
C VAL A 113 -2.90 -13.90 3.99
N VAL A 114 -2.61 -12.84 4.76
CA VAL A 114 -3.50 -12.36 5.81
C VAL A 114 -4.84 -11.90 5.23
N ASN A 115 -4.80 -11.18 4.12
CA ASN A 115 -5.98 -10.66 3.44
C ASN A 115 -6.89 -11.81 2.96
N GLU A 116 -6.31 -12.85 2.36
CA GLU A 116 -7.06 -14.04 1.94
C GLU A 116 -7.64 -14.81 3.13
N LEU A 117 -6.90 -14.94 4.24
CA LEU A 117 -7.41 -15.60 5.46
C LEU A 117 -8.61 -14.84 6.06
N VAL A 118 -8.54 -13.51 6.13
CA VAL A 118 -9.64 -12.66 6.62
C VAL A 118 -10.84 -12.78 5.69
N LYS A 119 -10.60 -12.74 4.38
CA LYS A 119 -11.64 -12.86 3.35
C LYS A 119 -12.35 -14.22 3.42
N LEU A 120 -11.63 -15.32 3.54
CA LEU A 120 -12.21 -16.66 3.68
C LEU A 120 -13.09 -16.78 4.93
N ARG A 121 -12.69 -16.17 6.05
CA ARG A 121 -13.53 -16.12 7.26
C ARG A 121 -14.82 -15.33 6.99
N SER A 122 -14.73 -14.18 6.32
CA SER A 122 -15.88 -13.36 5.96
C SER A 122 -16.87 -14.10 5.07
N ILE A 123 -16.40 -14.76 4.00
CA ILE A 123 -17.22 -15.53 3.07
C ILE A 123 -17.95 -16.67 3.79
N ARG A 124 -17.26 -17.40 4.68
CA ARG A 124 -17.89 -18.48 5.48
C ARG A 124 -19.02 -17.96 6.36
N THR A 125 -18.84 -16.80 6.99
CA THR A 125 -19.88 -16.17 7.81
C THR A 125 -21.06 -15.73 6.95
N PHE A 126 -20.79 -15.08 5.81
CA PHE A 126 -21.84 -14.66 4.88
C PHE A 126 -22.66 -15.84 4.33
N ALA A 127 -21.99 -16.93 3.94
CA ALA A 127 -22.66 -18.14 3.47
C ALA A 127 -23.56 -18.79 4.53
N ARG A 128 -23.18 -18.72 5.81
CA ARG A 128 -24.03 -19.20 6.92
C ARG A 128 -25.26 -18.33 7.09
N GLU A 129 -25.12 -17.01 7.03
CA GLU A 129 -26.25 -16.09 7.13
C GLU A 129 -27.19 -16.23 5.93
N GLN A 130 -26.66 -16.39 4.71
CA GLN A 130 -27.48 -16.64 3.51
C GLN A 130 -28.28 -17.96 3.61
N ARG A 131 -27.73 -19.01 4.24
CA ARG A 131 -28.48 -20.24 4.51
C ARG A 131 -29.58 -20.02 5.54
N ARG A 132 -29.31 -19.25 6.61
CA ARG A 132 -30.31 -18.94 7.64
C ARG A 132 -31.46 -18.10 7.10
N THR A 133 -31.18 -17.09 6.27
CA THR A 133 -32.21 -16.26 5.66
C THR A 133 -33.06 -17.05 4.68
N LYS A 134 -32.46 -17.94 3.88
CA LYS A 134 -33.19 -18.86 3.01
C LYS A 134 -34.13 -19.78 3.80
N LEU A 135 -33.63 -20.43 4.85
CA LEU A 135 -34.45 -21.28 5.72
C LEU A 135 -35.62 -20.50 6.35
N GLY A 136 -35.35 -19.28 6.85
CA GLY A 136 -36.39 -18.42 7.42
C GLY A 136 -37.46 -18.01 6.40
N PHE A 137 -37.07 -17.77 5.15
CA PHE A 137 -38.02 -17.52 4.06
C PHE A 137 -38.88 -18.75 3.77
N ASP A 138 -38.27 -19.92 3.56
CA ASP A 138 -38.99 -21.15 3.24
C ASP A 138 -39.98 -21.55 4.36
N THR A 139 -39.61 -21.34 5.64
CA THR A 139 -40.54 -21.56 6.77
C THR A 139 -41.71 -20.58 6.80
N LYS A 140 -41.53 -19.33 6.34
CA LYS A 140 -42.61 -18.33 6.30
C LYS A 140 -43.57 -18.55 5.14
N LEU A 141 -43.12 -19.18 4.06
CA LEU A 141 -43.98 -19.64 2.97
C LEU A 141 -44.68 -20.99 3.25
N GLY A 142 -44.42 -21.62 4.40
CA GLY A 142 -45.00 -22.92 4.72
C GLY A 142 -44.46 -24.06 3.85
N MET A 143 -43.32 -23.87 3.17
CA MET A 143 -42.70 -24.85 2.28
C MET A 143 -42.01 -26.02 3.03
N ASN A 144 -41.97 -25.97 4.36
CA ASN A 144 -41.18 -26.86 5.21
C ASN A 144 -42.01 -27.65 6.23
N SER A 145 -43.32 -27.88 6.01
CA SER A 145 -44.08 -28.76 6.92
C SER A 145 -43.58 -30.20 6.75
N PRO A 146 -43.01 -30.85 7.78
CA PRO A 146 -42.72 -32.27 7.72
C PRO A 146 -44.05 -33.03 7.66
N TYR A 147 -44.15 -33.97 6.72
CA TYR A 147 -45.20 -35.00 6.73
C TYR A 147 -44.98 -35.94 7.92
#